data_AF-A0A7C8Z044-F1
#
_entry.id   AF-A0A7C8Z044-F1
#
_cell.length_a   1.000
_cell.length_b   1.000
_cell.length_c   1.000
_cell.angle_alpha   90.00
_cell.angle_beta   90.00
_cell.angle_gamma   90.00
#
_symmetry.space_group_name_H-M   'P 1'
#
loop_
_entity.id
_entity.type
_entity.pdbx_description
1 polymer ?
#
loop_
_entity_poly.entity_id
_entity_poly.type
_entity_poly.pdbx_seq_one_letter_code
_entity_poly.pdbx_strand_id
1 'polypeptide(L)'
;MERYAPTAKDLASRDVVSRAMTLEIREGRGVGPLKDHIYLHLNHLPPEVLKERLPGISETAAIFAGVDVTKEPIPVIPTVHYNMGGIPTNHHGEVVTIKDDNPDAVVPGLMAAGEAACASVHGANRLGANSLLDIVVFGRACANRIAELYKPGEKQKPLAKDAGEKSIAWLDKIRNANGSLPTSQVRLNMQRIMQNDAAVFRTQSTLAEGCQLIDKTR
;
A
#
# COMPACT_ATOMS: atom_id res chain seq x y z
N MET A 1 -16.34 12.39 -13.11
CA MET A 1 -16.56 12.51 -11.64
C MET A 1 -17.57 13.58 -11.18
N GLU A 2 -18.09 14.43 -12.07
CA GLU A 2 -18.96 15.56 -11.68
C GLU A 2 -20.21 15.16 -10.86
N ARG A 3 -20.80 14.00 -11.16
CA ARG A 3 -21.92 13.45 -10.38
C ARG A 3 -21.54 13.03 -8.95
N TYR A 4 -20.34 12.45 -8.78
CA TYR A 4 -19.91 11.84 -7.53
C TYR A 4 -19.22 12.81 -6.57
N ALA A 5 -18.50 13.80 -7.12
CA ALA A 5 -17.83 14.85 -6.36
C ALA A 5 -17.99 16.19 -7.09
N PRO A 6 -19.11 16.91 -6.94
CA PRO A 6 -19.45 18.07 -7.76
C PRO A 6 -18.39 19.19 -7.76
N THR A 7 -17.73 19.39 -6.62
CA THR A 7 -16.69 20.42 -6.46
C THR A 7 -15.31 19.95 -6.92
N ALA A 8 -14.80 18.85 -6.35
CA ALA A 8 -13.44 18.39 -6.59
C ALA A 8 -13.29 17.57 -7.88
N LYS A 9 -14.39 17.01 -8.40
CA LYS A 9 -14.44 16.20 -9.63
C LYS A 9 -13.37 15.10 -9.61
N ASP A 10 -12.56 15.00 -10.66
CA ASP A 10 -11.53 13.98 -10.83
C ASP A 10 -10.32 14.20 -9.89
N LEU A 11 -10.27 15.34 -9.19
CA LEU A 11 -9.29 15.66 -8.13
C LEU A 11 -9.82 15.40 -6.71
N ALA A 12 -10.97 14.70 -6.56
CA ALA A 12 -11.43 14.22 -5.26
C ALA A 12 -10.43 13.24 -4.61
N SER A 13 -10.66 12.89 -3.35
CA SER A 13 -9.80 11.93 -2.66
C SER A 13 -9.80 10.56 -3.35
N ARG A 14 -8.65 9.86 -3.28
CA ARG A 14 -8.42 8.60 -4.00
C ARG A 14 -9.46 7.53 -3.70
N ASP A 15 -9.91 7.45 -2.45
CA ASP A 15 -10.93 6.51 -2.01
C ASP A 15 -12.30 6.82 -2.64
N VAL A 16 -12.67 8.10 -2.77
CA VAL A 16 -13.91 8.54 -3.44
C VAL A 16 -13.85 8.25 -4.94
N VAL A 17 -12.76 8.62 -5.60
CA VAL A 17 -12.58 8.35 -7.05
C VAL A 17 -12.61 6.85 -7.33
N SER A 18 -11.88 6.05 -6.54
CA SER A 18 -11.84 4.59 -6.72
C SER A 18 -13.22 3.94 -6.55
N ARG A 19 -13.99 4.35 -5.53
CA ARG A 19 -15.36 3.86 -5.33
C ARG A 19 -16.27 4.26 -6.48
N ALA A 20 -16.19 5.50 -6.96
CA ALA A 20 -16.99 5.97 -8.09
C ALA A 20 -16.69 5.16 -9.36
N MET A 21 -15.40 4.93 -9.68
CA MET A 21 -15.01 4.10 -10.81
C MET A 21 -15.54 2.66 -10.68
N THR A 22 -15.40 2.05 -9.50
CA THR A 22 -15.91 0.70 -9.26
C THR A 22 -17.44 0.61 -9.38
N LEU A 23 -18.18 1.63 -8.97
CA LEU A 23 -19.64 1.69 -9.15
C LEU A 23 -20.04 1.80 -10.62
N GLU A 24 -19.39 2.67 -11.40
CA GLU A 24 -19.63 2.79 -12.84
C GLU A 24 -19.46 1.45 -13.55
N ILE A 25 -18.37 0.72 -13.26
CA ILE A 25 -18.10 -0.59 -13.83
C ILE A 25 -19.19 -1.60 -13.42
N ARG A 26 -19.54 -1.66 -12.12
CA ARG A 26 -20.55 -2.58 -11.59
C ARG A 26 -21.96 -2.32 -12.11
N GLU A 27 -22.28 -1.07 -12.42
CA GLU A 27 -23.56 -0.68 -13.00
C GLU A 27 -23.57 -0.80 -14.55
N GLY A 28 -22.59 -1.52 -15.12
CA GLY A 28 -22.55 -1.86 -16.55
C GLY A 28 -22.05 -0.73 -17.46
N ARG A 29 -21.55 0.37 -16.90
CA ARG A 29 -21.03 1.52 -17.65
C ARG A 29 -19.51 1.49 -17.84
N GLY A 30 -18.87 0.37 -17.52
CA GLY A 30 -17.47 0.14 -17.90
C GLY A 30 -17.28 0.16 -19.42
N VAL A 31 -16.02 0.26 -19.85
CA VAL A 31 -15.62 0.34 -21.26
C VAL A 31 -14.83 -0.90 -21.69
N GLY A 32 -14.48 -0.97 -22.98
CA GLY A 32 -13.84 -2.13 -23.59
C GLY A 32 -14.76 -3.35 -23.79
N PRO A 33 -14.24 -4.45 -24.37
CA PRO A 33 -15.02 -5.63 -24.71
C PRO A 33 -15.67 -6.33 -23.50
N LEU A 34 -15.02 -6.24 -22.33
CA LEU A 34 -15.47 -6.89 -21.09
C LEU A 34 -16.18 -5.95 -20.12
N LYS A 35 -16.30 -4.65 -20.44
CA LYS A 35 -16.97 -3.64 -19.59
C LYS A 35 -16.37 -3.55 -18.17
N ASP A 36 -15.05 -3.72 -18.05
CA ASP A 36 -14.36 -3.96 -16.78
C ASP A 36 -13.39 -2.84 -16.33
N HIS A 37 -13.27 -1.76 -17.10
CA HIS A 37 -12.42 -0.62 -16.79
C HIS A 37 -13.07 0.71 -17.22
N ILE A 38 -12.36 1.83 -17.04
CA ILE A 38 -12.77 3.19 -17.44
C ILE A 38 -11.65 3.85 -18.26
N TYR A 39 -11.98 4.89 -19.00
CA TYR A 39 -11.02 5.71 -19.74
C TYR A 39 -10.51 6.92 -18.95
N LEU A 40 -9.20 7.13 -19.00
CA LEU A 40 -8.52 8.37 -18.63
C LEU A 40 -8.19 9.14 -19.92
N HIS A 41 -8.89 10.24 -20.17
CA HIS A 41 -8.67 11.09 -21.34
C HIS A 41 -7.59 12.13 -21.07
N LEU A 42 -6.54 12.14 -21.90
CA LEU A 42 -5.48 13.14 -21.89
C LEU A 42 -5.33 13.87 -23.24
N ASN A 43 -5.96 13.34 -24.29
CA ASN A 43 -5.84 13.77 -25.69
C ASN A 43 -6.38 15.19 -25.98
N HIS A 44 -7.09 15.80 -25.03
CA HIS A 44 -7.52 17.20 -25.11
C HIS A 44 -6.44 18.17 -24.62
N LEU A 45 -5.38 17.67 -23.96
CA LEU A 45 -4.24 18.48 -23.55
C LEU A 45 -3.28 18.66 -24.73
N PRO A 46 -2.62 19.83 -24.85
CA PRO A 46 -1.65 20.03 -25.91
C PRO A 46 -0.49 19.02 -25.85
N PRO A 47 -0.03 18.46 -26.98
CA PRO A 47 1.04 17.44 -26.99
C PRO A 47 2.34 17.88 -26.30
N GLU A 48 2.68 19.17 -26.37
CA GLU A 48 3.82 19.76 -25.67
C GLU A 48 3.69 19.68 -24.15
N VAL A 49 2.48 19.84 -23.61
CA VAL A 49 2.20 19.69 -22.18
C VAL A 49 2.35 18.24 -21.75
N LEU A 50 1.87 17.30 -22.57
CA LEU A 50 2.02 15.87 -22.31
C LEU A 50 3.51 15.46 -22.31
N LYS A 51 4.28 15.96 -23.27
CA LYS A 51 5.73 15.71 -23.38
C LYS A 51 6.52 16.29 -22.20
N GLU A 52 6.18 17.49 -21.76
CA GLU A 52 6.90 18.17 -20.67
C GLU A 52 6.52 17.61 -19.29
N ARG A 53 5.22 17.40 -19.03
CA ARG A 53 4.70 17.15 -17.68
C ARG A 53 4.40 15.67 -17.42
N LEU A 54 4.09 14.91 -18.47
CA LEU A 54 3.64 13.52 -18.38
C LEU A 54 4.46 12.55 -19.29
N PRO A 55 5.79 12.71 -19.46
CA PRO A 55 6.54 11.87 -20.40
C PRO A 55 6.54 10.39 -20.01
N GLY A 56 6.74 10.07 -18.73
CA GLY A 56 6.82 8.69 -18.26
C GLY A 56 5.52 7.90 -18.38
N ILE A 57 4.36 8.54 -18.11
CA ILE A 57 3.07 7.87 -18.31
C ILE A 57 2.71 7.75 -19.79
N SER A 58 3.15 8.69 -20.64
CA SER A 58 2.98 8.59 -22.09
C SER A 58 3.70 7.37 -22.65
N GLU A 59 4.95 7.15 -22.24
CA GLU A 59 5.72 5.96 -22.60
C GLU A 59 5.10 4.68 -22.03
N THR A 60 4.71 4.69 -20.75
CA THR A 60 4.07 3.53 -20.10
C THR A 60 2.77 3.13 -20.79
N ALA A 61 1.92 4.10 -21.14
CA ALA A 61 0.68 3.84 -21.87
C ALA A 61 0.93 3.24 -23.25
N ALA A 62 1.93 3.73 -23.97
CA ALA A 62 2.31 3.19 -25.27
C ALA A 62 2.84 1.74 -25.15
N ILE A 63 3.71 1.47 -24.19
CA ILE A 63 4.34 0.15 -24.01
C ILE A 63 3.33 -0.89 -23.54
N PHE A 64 2.55 -0.59 -22.50
CA PHE A 64 1.74 -1.59 -21.81
C PHE A 64 0.29 -1.66 -22.28
N ALA A 65 -0.23 -0.60 -22.90
CA ALA A 65 -1.60 -0.55 -23.39
C ALA A 65 -1.69 -0.29 -24.90
N GLY A 66 -0.57 -0.03 -25.60
CA GLY A 66 -0.58 0.32 -27.02
C GLY A 66 -1.24 1.66 -27.31
N VAL A 67 -1.36 2.54 -26.31
CA VAL A 67 -2.12 3.80 -26.40
C VAL A 67 -1.20 4.98 -26.70
N ASP A 68 -1.51 5.70 -27.78
CA ASP A 68 -0.99 7.05 -28.01
C ASP A 68 -1.88 8.06 -27.25
N VAL A 69 -1.36 8.55 -26.11
CA VAL A 69 -2.11 9.45 -25.20
C VAL A 69 -2.50 10.80 -25.84
N THR A 70 -1.90 11.16 -26.98
CA THR A 70 -2.28 12.36 -27.74
C THR A 70 -3.54 12.15 -28.59
N LYS A 71 -3.97 10.90 -28.77
CA LYS A 71 -5.09 10.52 -29.64
C LYS A 71 -6.18 9.78 -28.89
N GLU A 72 -5.80 8.80 -28.07
CA GLU A 72 -6.69 7.82 -27.47
C GLU A 72 -6.62 7.86 -25.94
N PRO A 73 -7.72 7.54 -25.23
CA PRO A 73 -7.71 7.46 -23.78
C PRO A 73 -6.97 6.22 -23.25
N ILE A 74 -6.41 6.35 -22.05
CA ILE A 74 -5.74 5.23 -21.36
C ILE A 74 -6.80 4.38 -20.64
N PRO A 75 -6.84 3.04 -20.81
CA PRO A 75 -7.68 2.16 -20.01
C PRO A 75 -7.13 2.06 -18.58
N VAL A 76 -7.95 2.39 -17.58
CA VAL A 76 -7.57 2.43 -16.16
C VAL A 76 -8.61 1.75 -15.26
N ILE A 77 -8.13 1.18 -14.16
CA ILE A 77 -8.96 0.56 -13.11
C ILE A 77 -8.34 0.80 -11.73
N PRO A 78 -9.13 0.96 -10.64
CA PRO A 78 -8.57 1.05 -9.30
C PRO A 78 -7.69 -0.17 -8.98
N THR A 79 -6.46 0.10 -8.55
CA THR A 79 -5.45 -0.93 -8.27
C THR A 79 -4.89 -0.72 -6.86
N VAL A 80 -4.65 -1.81 -6.12
CA VAL A 80 -3.99 -1.76 -4.80
C VAL A 80 -2.64 -1.05 -4.96
N HIS A 81 -2.36 -0.07 -4.10
CA HIS A 81 -1.26 0.86 -4.34
C HIS A 81 -0.40 1.19 -3.12
N TYR A 82 -1.00 1.37 -1.93
CA TYR A 82 -0.28 1.85 -0.75
C TYR A 82 -0.94 1.35 0.53
N ASN A 83 -0.14 1.02 1.56
CA ASN A 83 -0.62 0.62 2.87
C ASN A 83 -0.56 1.79 3.86
N MET A 84 -1.73 2.24 4.34
CA MET A 84 -1.78 3.29 5.37
C MET A 84 -1.46 2.76 6.78
N GLY A 85 -1.75 1.48 7.04
CA GLY A 85 -1.37 0.82 8.28
C GLY A 85 0.10 0.39 8.27
N GLY A 86 0.61 0.01 9.43
CA GLY A 86 2.01 -0.37 9.58
C GLY A 86 2.38 -0.53 11.06
N ILE A 87 3.68 -0.52 11.34
CA ILE A 87 4.22 -0.55 12.70
C ILE A 87 3.86 0.78 13.38
N PRO A 88 3.10 0.79 14.49
CA PRO A 88 2.69 2.03 15.13
C PRO A 88 3.89 2.76 15.74
N THR A 89 3.98 4.06 15.49
CA THR A 89 5.05 4.91 16.03
C THR A 89 4.48 6.17 16.65
N ASN A 90 5.23 6.75 17.59
CA ASN A 90 5.00 8.15 17.96
C ASN A 90 5.51 9.09 16.84
N HIS A 91 5.33 10.40 17.03
CA HIS A 91 5.74 11.42 16.04
C HIS A 91 7.26 11.57 15.89
N HIS A 92 8.07 10.97 16.76
CA HIS A 92 9.53 10.90 16.64
C HIS A 92 10.01 9.67 15.86
N GLY A 93 9.10 8.74 15.52
CA GLY A 93 9.41 7.48 14.85
C GLY A 93 9.77 6.33 15.79
N GLU A 94 9.67 6.52 17.11
CA GLU A 94 9.85 5.43 18.08
C GLU A 94 8.63 4.51 18.00
N VAL A 95 8.87 3.19 17.89
CA VAL A 95 7.79 2.21 17.87
C VAL A 95 7.09 2.21 19.22
N VAL A 96 5.76 2.14 19.20
CA VAL A 96 4.93 2.07 20.41
C VAL A 96 4.20 0.73 20.50
N THR A 97 3.83 0.34 21.70
CA THR A 97 3.05 -0.86 21.98
C THR A 97 2.11 -0.61 23.15
N ILE A 98 1.09 -1.45 23.28
CA ILE A 98 0.19 -1.43 24.43
C ILE A 98 0.89 -2.14 25.58
N LYS A 99 1.10 -1.43 26.69
CA LYS A 99 1.66 -1.99 27.93
C LYS A 99 0.84 -1.50 29.11
N ASP A 100 0.25 -2.44 29.84
CA ASP A 100 -0.69 -2.17 30.93
C ASP A 100 -1.81 -1.23 30.42
N ASP A 101 -2.08 -0.12 31.09
CA ASP A 101 -3.07 0.89 30.68
C ASP A 101 -2.52 1.94 29.70
N ASN A 102 -1.25 1.85 29.28
CA ASN A 102 -0.63 2.79 28.34
C ASN A 102 -0.67 2.24 26.89
N PRO A 103 -1.48 2.81 26.00
CA PRO A 103 -1.54 2.37 24.61
C PRO A 103 -0.30 2.77 23.78
N ASP A 104 0.49 3.73 24.27
CA ASP A 104 1.59 4.39 23.54
C ASP A 104 2.94 4.15 24.23
N ALA A 105 3.14 3.01 24.89
CA ALA A 105 4.40 2.70 25.54
C ALA A 105 5.51 2.48 24.50
N VAL A 106 6.58 3.29 24.56
CA VAL A 106 7.72 3.18 23.65
C VAL A 106 8.40 1.81 23.80
N VAL A 107 8.71 1.18 22.66
CA VAL A 107 9.58 0.02 22.53
C VAL A 107 11.03 0.50 22.43
N PRO A 108 11.86 0.37 23.49
CA PRO A 108 13.18 0.99 23.50
C PRO A 108 14.09 0.41 22.41
N GLY A 109 14.71 1.30 21.64
CA GLY A 109 15.69 0.94 20.61
C GLY A 109 15.09 0.46 19.29
N LEU A 110 13.76 0.53 19.11
CA LEU A 110 13.09 0.19 17.86
C LEU A 110 12.42 1.42 17.24
N MET A 111 12.77 1.71 15.98
CA MET A 111 12.23 2.81 15.20
C MET A 111 11.56 2.28 13.92
N ALA A 112 10.58 3.00 13.39
CA ALA A 112 10.04 2.75 12.06
C ALA A 112 9.73 4.08 11.34
N ALA A 113 9.88 4.10 10.02
CA ALA A 113 9.57 5.26 9.19
C ALA A 113 9.10 4.82 7.78
N GLY A 114 8.45 5.73 7.06
CA GLY A 114 7.93 5.48 5.72
C GLY A 114 6.71 4.57 5.70
N GLU A 115 6.44 3.93 4.56
CA GLU A 115 5.24 3.09 4.38
C GLU A 115 5.15 1.88 5.32
N ALA A 116 6.28 1.44 5.90
CA ALA A 116 6.26 0.39 6.92
C ALA A 116 5.71 0.87 8.28
N ALA A 117 5.67 2.19 8.52
CA ALA A 117 5.26 2.81 9.77
C ALA A 117 3.83 3.36 9.72
N CYS A 118 3.23 3.49 10.90
CA CYS A 118 1.93 4.09 11.11
C CYS A 118 2.05 5.18 12.19
N ALA A 119 2.52 6.37 11.78
CA ALA A 119 2.77 7.47 12.70
C ALA A 119 1.53 8.22 13.25
N SER A 120 0.34 8.33 12.65
CA SER A 120 -0.27 7.88 11.39
C SER A 120 -0.72 9.11 10.58
N VAL A 121 0.20 9.77 9.87
CA VAL A 121 -0.10 11.02 9.14
C VAL A 121 -1.04 10.83 7.95
N HIS A 122 -1.31 9.57 7.57
CA HIS A 122 -2.17 9.22 6.44
C HIS A 122 -3.57 8.75 6.85
N GLY A 123 -3.79 8.43 8.14
CA GLY A 123 -5.07 7.95 8.67
C GLY A 123 -5.71 6.87 7.79
N ALA A 124 -6.98 7.06 7.43
CA ALA A 124 -7.73 6.12 6.60
C ALA A 124 -7.56 6.33 5.08
N ASN A 125 -7.01 7.46 4.63
CA ASN A 125 -6.83 7.76 3.22
C ASN A 125 -5.68 8.77 3.02
N ARG A 126 -4.60 8.32 2.37
CA ARG A 126 -3.45 9.15 2.06
C ARG A 126 -3.72 10.13 0.91
N LEU A 127 -3.28 11.39 1.08
CA LEU A 127 -3.23 12.37 -0.01
C LEU A 127 -2.08 12.10 -0.98
N GLY A 128 -2.27 12.45 -2.25
CA GLY A 128 -1.23 12.34 -3.28
C GLY A 128 0.04 13.09 -2.88
N ALA A 129 1.21 12.60 -3.31
CA ALA A 129 2.55 13.12 -3.00
C ALA A 129 3.01 13.06 -1.52
N ASN A 130 2.12 12.88 -0.54
CA ASN A 130 2.50 12.90 0.88
C ASN A 130 3.41 11.74 1.32
N SER A 131 3.46 10.61 0.62
CA SER A 131 4.34 9.49 1.00
C SER A 131 5.82 9.82 0.82
N LEU A 132 6.18 10.61 -0.20
CA LEU A 132 7.58 11.02 -0.39
C LEU A 132 8.01 12.07 0.64
N LEU A 133 7.06 12.90 1.10
CA LEU A 133 7.27 13.80 2.23
C LEU A 133 7.48 13.02 3.53
N ASP A 134 6.63 12.02 3.79
CA ASP A 134 6.72 11.13 4.95
C ASP A 134 8.10 10.49 5.08
N ILE A 135 8.60 9.81 4.04
CA ILE A 135 9.90 9.10 4.12
C ILE A 135 11.07 10.02 4.48
N VAL A 136 11.11 11.26 3.95
CA VAL A 136 12.23 12.18 4.21
C VAL A 136 12.09 12.85 5.58
N VAL A 137 10.86 13.15 6.02
CA VAL A 137 10.59 13.79 7.31
C VAL A 137 10.80 12.80 8.45
N PHE A 138 10.13 11.65 8.42
CA PHE A 138 10.20 10.68 9.52
C PHE A 138 11.50 9.90 9.53
N GLY A 139 12.14 9.65 8.38
CA GLY A 139 13.49 9.12 8.33
C GLY A 139 14.49 10.05 9.06
N ARG A 140 14.38 11.36 8.83
CA ARG A 140 15.20 12.36 9.54
C ARG A 140 14.81 12.50 11.01
N ALA A 141 13.52 12.44 11.34
CA ALA A 141 13.05 12.50 12.72
C ALA A 141 13.61 11.34 13.55
N CYS A 142 13.64 10.12 12.99
CA CYS A 142 14.25 8.97 13.65
C CYS A 142 15.73 9.22 13.96
N ALA A 143 16.49 9.72 12.99
CA ALA A 143 17.92 10.00 13.16
C ALA A 143 18.16 11.07 14.25
N ASN A 144 17.39 12.16 14.24
CA ASN A 144 17.48 13.20 15.27
C ASN A 144 17.14 12.63 16.66
N ARG A 145 16.08 11.83 16.75
CA ARG A 145 15.65 11.24 18.02
C ARG A 145 16.71 10.28 18.58
N ILE A 146 17.31 9.46 17.74
CA ILE A 146 18.43 8.59 18.14
C ILE A 146 19.60 9.42 18.67
N ALA A 147 19.93 10.54 18.02
CA ALA A 147 21.02 11.42 18.45
C ALA A 147 20.75 12.14 19.79
N GLU A 148 19.48 12.35 20.16
CA GLU A 148 19.09 12.85 21.48
C GLU A 148 19.20 11.77 22.58
N LEU A 149 18.84 10.54 22.24
CA LEU A 149 18.73 9.43 23.19
C LEU A 149 20.05 8.69 23.43
N TYR A 150 20.93 8.65 22.43
CA TYR A 150 22.13 7.81 22.44
C TYR A 150 23.35 8.56 21.89
N LYS A 151 24.53 8.16 22.35
CA LYS A 151 25.82 8.64 21.84
C LYS A 151 26.54 7.56 21.03
N PRO A 152 27.26 7.95 19.96
CA PRO A 152 28.15 7.03 19.25
C PRO A 152 29.17 6.39 20.19
N GLY A 153 29.32 5.06 20.09
CA GLY A 153 30.26 4.28 20.91
C GLY A 153 29.69 3.76 22.24
N GLU A 154 28.42 4.03 22.56
CA GLU A 154 27.76 3.42 23.71
C GLU A 154 27.68 1.89 23.59
N LYS A 155 27.87 1.21 24.72
CA LYS A 155 27.81 -0.25 24.78
C LYS A 155 26.35 -0.71 24.76
N GLN A 156 26.04 -1.63 23.86
CA GLN A 156 24.76 -2.32 23.83
C GLN A 156 24.72 -3.42 24.88
N LYS A 157 23.51 -3.76 25.35
CA LYS A 157 23.32 -4.93 26.22
C LYS A 157 23.70 -6.19 25.45
N PRO A 158 24.37 -7.17 26.10
CA PRO A 158 24.65 -8.44 25.46
C PRO A 158 23.33 -9.13 25.09
N LEU A 159 23.30 -9.76 23.92
CA LEU A 159 22.19 -10.59 23.50
C LEU A 159 22.14 -11.88 24.33
N ALA A 160 20.97 -12.52 24.39
CA ALA A 160 20.86 -13.88 24.88
C ALA A 160 21.71 -14.83 24.02
N LYS A 161 22.22 -15.91 24.62
CA LYS A 161 23.14 -16.85 23.93
C LYS A 161 22.50 -17.50 22.69
N ASP A 162 21.19 -17.70 22.73
CA ASP A 162 20.35 -18.33 21.70
C ASP A 162 19.66 -17.30 20.79
N ALA A 163 20.02 -16.02 20.88
CA ALA A 163 19.40 -14.97 20.08
C ALA A 163 19.56 -15.28 18.58
N GLY A 164 18.43 -15.42 17.87
CA GLY A 164 18.38 -15.69 16.44
C GLY A 164 18.28 -17.17 16.05
N GLU A 165 18.47 -18.12 16.97
CA GLU A 165 18.41 -19.57 16.66
C GLU A 165 17.05 -19.98 16.09
N LYS A 166 15.95 -19.42 16.61
CA LYS A 166 14.59 -19.66 16.08
C LYS A 166 14.42 -19.21 14.64
N SER A 167 15.04 -18.09 14.25
CA SER A 167 14.99 -17.57 12.87
C SER A 167 15.74 -18.50 11.91
N ILE A 168 16.88 -19.03 12.34
CA ILE A 168 17.67 -20.00 11.56
C ILE A 168 16.90 -21.32 11.41
N ALA A 169 16.34 -21.83 12.51
CA ALA A 169 15.51 -23.04 12.47
C ALA A 169 14.29 -22.88 11.56
N TRP A 170 13.66 -21.70 11.55
CA TRP A 170 12.54 -21.42 10.66
C TRP A 170 12.96 -21.38 9.18
N LEU A 171 14.10 -20.78 8.86
CA LEU A 171 14.66 -20.79 7.51
C LEU A 171 14.98 -22.21 7.04
N ASP A 172 15.62 -23.02 7.89
CA ASP A 172 15.94 -24.42 7.57
C ASP A 172 14.67 -25.26 7.32
N LYS A 173 13.62 -25.06 8.14
CA LYS A 173 12.31 -25.67 7.93
C LYS A 173 11.74 -25.33 6.54
N ILE A 174 11.80 -24.08 6.12
CA ILE A 174 11.29 -23.66 4.80
C ILE A 174 12.16 -24.25 3.68
N ARG A 175 13.48 -24.24 3.84
CA ARG A 175 14.44 -24.78 2.87
C ARG A 175 14.22 -26.27 2.60
N ASN A 176 13.93 -27.04 3.64
CA ASN A 176 13.74 -28.48 3.58
C ASN A 176 12.26 -28.90 3.50
N ALA A 177 11.35 -27.95 3.28
CA ALA A 177 9.92 -28.24 3.17
C ALA A 177 9.65 -29.13 1.94
N ASN A 178 8.99 -30.26 2.16
CA ASN A 178 8.64 -31.27 1.15
C ASN A 178 7.12 -31.55 1.10
N GLY A 179 6.30 -30.56 1.47
CA GLY A 179 4.85 -30.65 1.42
C GLY A 179 4.30 -30.65 -0.01
N SER A 180 2.99 -30.86 -0.15
CA SER A 180 2.31 -30.94 -1.45
C SER A 180 2.00 -29.59 -2.10
N LEU A 181 2.07 -28.49 -1.37
CA LEU A 181 1.74 -27.15 -1.86
C LEU A 181 3.01 -26.33 -2.14
N PRO A 182 3.27 -25.93 -3.40
CA PRO A 182 4.39 -25.07 -3.71
C PRO A 182 4.11 -23.61 -3.30
N THR A 183 5.16 -22.88 -2.94
CA THR A 183 5.10 -21.46 -2.52
C THR A 183 4.36 -20.58 -3.54
N SER A 184 4.51 -20.84 -4.84
CA SER A 184 3.82 -20.11 -5.89
C SER A 184 2.30 -20.25 -5.81
N GLN A 185 1.80 -21.44 -5.48
CA GLN A 185 0.37 -21.71 -5.34
C GLN A 185 -0.19 -21.05 -4.09
N VAL A 186 0.52 -21.15 -2.96
CA VAL A 186 0.16 -20.45 -1.71
C VAL A 186 0.04 -18.95 -1.96
N ARG A 187 1.04 -18.34 -2.61
CA ARG A 187 1.04 -16.93 -2.97
C ARG A 187 -0.15 -16.55 -3.86
N LEU A 188 -0.42 -17.30 -4.92
CA LEU A 188 -1.53 -17.01 -5.83
C LEU A 188 -2.88 -17.14 -5.12
N ASN A 189 -3.05 -18.16 -4.27
CA ASN A 189 -4.26 -18.35 -3.47
C ASN A 189 -4.50 -17.12 -2.59
N MET A 190 -3.49 -16.69 -1.82
CA MET A 190 -3.60 -15.49 -0.97
C MET A 190 -3.97 -14.25 -1.79
N GLN A 191 -3.32 -14.03 -2.94
CA GLN A 191 -3.61 -12.88 -3.80
C GLN A 191 -5.06 -12.89 -4.31
N ARG A 192 -5.56 -14.05 -4.74
CA ARG A 192 -6.94 -14.19 -5.23
C ARG A 192 -7.97 -13.95 -4.13
N ILE A 193 -7.75 -14.53 -2.94
CA ILE A 193 -8.62 -14.32 -1.78
C ILE A 193 -8.69 -12.83 -1.43
N MET A 194 -7.54 -12.16 -1.27
CA MET A 194 -7.51 -10.73 -0.95
C MET A 194 -8.18 -9.87 -2.04
N GLN A 195 -7.96 -10.18 -3.31
CA GLN A 195 -8.54 -9.45 -4.44
C GLN A 195 -10.07 -9.61 -4.52
N ASN A 196 -10.60 -10.77 -4.14
CA ASN A 196 -12.03 -11.05 -4.19
C ASN A 196 -12.77 -10.54 -2.95
N ASP A 197 -12.18 -10.74 -1.77
CA ASP A 197 -12.89 -10.60 -0.49
C ASP A 197 -12.58 -9.30 0.25
N ALA A 198 -11.45 -8.65 -0.05
CA ALA A 198 -10.96 -7.44 0.62
C ALA A 198 -10.71 -6.25 -0.36
N ALA A 199 -11.50 -6.17 -1.43
CA ALA A 199 -11.41 -5.14 -2.47
C ALA A 199 -11.93 -3.74 -2.04
N VAL A 200 -12.26 -2.88 -3.01
CA VAL A 200 -12.75 -1.50 -2.81
C VAL A 200 -14.05 -1.44 -2.01
N PHE A 201 -15.01 -2.32 -2.33
CA PHE A 201 -16.25 -2.50 -1.56
C PHE A 201 -16.19 -3.83 -0.82
N ARG A 202 -16.66 -3.82 0.42
CA ARG A 202 -16.59 -4.96 1.34
C ARG A 202 -17.91 -5.11 2.06
N THR A 203 -18.29 -6.34 2.35
CA THR A 203 -19.40 -6.65 3.26
C THR A 203 -18.89 -7.55 4.38
N GLN A 204 -19.66 -7.68 5.45
CA GLN A 204 -19.33 -8.60 6.54
C GLN A 204 -19.18 -10.05 6.02
N SER A 205 -20.06 -10.48 5.12
CA SER A 205 -20.04 -11.84 4.58
C SER A 205 -18.78 -12.11 3.75
N THR A 206 -18.40 -11.21 2.83
CA THR A 206 -17.20 -11.41 1.99
C THR A 206 -15.94 -11.42 2.84
N LEU A 207 -15.83 -10.51 3.82
CA LEU A 207 -14.68 -10.48 4.72
C LEU A 207 -14.58 -11.74 5.60
N ALA A 208 -15.70 -12.21 6.14
CA ALA A 208 -15.72 -13.41 6.96
C ALA A 208 -15.30 -14.66 6.17
N GLU A 209 -15.77 -14.79 4.92
CA GLU A 209 -15.35 -15.87 4.02
C GLU A 209 -13.86 -15.76 3.70
N GLY A 210 -13.38 -14.57 3.32
CA GLY A 210 -11.97 -14.31 3.04
C GLY A 210 -11.05 -14.69 4.21
N CYS A 211 -11.43 -14.38 5.45
CA CYS A 211 -10.68 -14.80 6.64
C CYS A 211 -10.56 -16.33 6.73
N GLN A 212 -11.67 -17.06 6.56
CA GLN A 212 -11.66 -18.53 6.58
C GLN A 212 -10.79 -19.12 5.47
N LEU A 213 -10.79 -18.52 4.28
CA LEU A 213 -9.98 -18.96 3.15
C LEU A 213 -8.49 -18.70 3.39
N ILE A 214 -8.12 -17.54 3.94
CA ILE A 214 -6.72 -17.22 4.29
C ILE A 214 -6.18 -18.20 5.33
N ASP A 215 -6.96 -18.53 6.36
CA ASP A 215 -6.53 -19.47 7.40
C ASP A 215 -6.26 -20.88 6.84
N LYS A 216 -7.01 -21.28 5.81
CA LYS A 216 -6.82 -22.55 5.08
C LYS A 216 -5.72 -22.53 4.03
N THR A 217 -5.10 -21.38 3.78
CA THR A 217 -4.03 -21.25 2.75
C THR A 217 -2.65 -21.69 3.27
N ARG A 218 -2.55 -22.11 4.54
CA ARG A 218 -1.30 -22.49 5.21
C ARG A 218 -1.06 -23.99 5.21
#